data_AF-A0A8S1QDK0-F1
#
_entry.id   AF-A0A8S1QDK0-F1
#
_cell.length_a   1.000
_cell.length_b   1.000
_cell.length_c   1.000
_cell.angle_alpha   90.00
_cell.angle_beta   90.00
_cell.angle_gamma   90.00
#
_symmetry.space_group_name_H-M   'P 1'
#
loop_
_entity.id
_entity.type
_entity.pdbx_description
1 polymer ?
#
loop_
_entity_poly.entity_id
_entity_poly.type
_entity_poly.pdbx_seq_one_letter_code
_entity_poly.pdbx_strand_id
1 'polypeptide(L)'
;MSNIEEFIDLISYAPIDVRRAFSKVRELANLEKKYEESLVSTQKLVFQLKSVESTAEKEKFILQLKEQIQRNHLQLLALHRERIAALEIIQQNYQKYIATLDIEGEKFLEELKQLPREQEDISRKSQRDVKVEPPVMVQKSDKIKKTKRPLQDEQVEDAQQHTYCICQQPSYGTMVACDSKNCQIEWFHLVCVGLSDVPDEKTKWFCPNCRSTR
;
A
#
# COMPACT_ATOMS: atom_id res chain seq x y z
N MET A 1 -13.75 12.76 5.44
CA MET A 1 -13.77 11.88 6.64
C MET A 1 -14.30 10.48 6.33
N SER A 2 -14.83 10.23 5.13
CA SER A 2 -15.48 8.98 4.72
C SER A 2 -14.57 7.75 4.57
N ASN A 3 -13.25 7.87 4.68
CA ASN A 3 -12.31 6.77 4.44
C ASN A 3 -11.74 6.14 5.73
N ILE A 4 -11.96 6.75 6.90
CA ILE A 4 -11.44 6.24 8.19
C ILE A 4 -12.43 5.27 8.85
N GLU A 5 -13.74 5.43 8.64
CA GLU A 5 -14.74 4.57 9.27
C GLU A 5 -14.81 3.18 8.62
N GLU A 6 -14.80 3.08 7.28
CA GLU A 6 -14.68 1.78 6.58
C GLU A 6 -13.38 1.05 6.93
N PHE A 7 -12.29 1.80 7.14
CA PHE A 7 -11.01 1.22 7.50
C PHE A 7 -11.01 0.64 8.92
N ILE A 8 -11.85 1.15 9.83
CA ILE A 8 -11.90 0.70 11.23
C ILE A 8 -12.53 -0.68 11.39
N ASP A 9 -13.53 -1.02 10.59
CA ASP A 9 -14.09 -2.37 10.59
C ASP A 9 -13.07 -3.40 10.10
N LEU A 10 -12.19 -3.01 9.15
CA LEU A 10 -11.05 -3.80 8.70
C LEU A 10 -10.00 -4.01 9.81
N ILE A 11 -9.71 -2.97 10.60
CA ILE A 11 -8.71 -3.05 11.68
C ILE A 11 -9.29 -3.70 12.95
N SER A 12 -10.60 -3.93 13.04
CA SER A 12 -11.23 -4.55 14.23
C SER A 12 -10.62 -5.91 14.57
N TYR A 13 -10.22 -6.67 13.55
CA TYR A 13 -9.53 -7.95 13.65
C TYR A 13 -8.01 -7.84 13.77
N ALA A 14 -7.44 -6.64 13.63
CA ALA A 14 -6.00 -6.44 13.68
C ALA A 14 -5.44 -6.63 15.11
N PRO A 15 -4.14 -6.96 15.23
CA PRO A 15 -3.45 -7.00 16.52
C PRO A 15 -3.61 -5.73 17.36
N ILE A 16 -3.52 -5.86 18.68
CA ILE A 16 -3.83 -4.78 19.63
C ILE A 16 -2.91 -3.56 19.48
N ASP A 17 -1.64 -3.80 19.14
CA ASP A 17 -0.63 -2.79 18.83
C ASP A 17 -1.01 -1.97 17.59
N VAL A 18 -1.56 -2.62 16.56
CA VAL A 18 -2.08 -1.95 15.36
C VAL A 18 -3.32 -1.11 15.72
N ARG A 19 -4.31 -1.69 16.39
CA ARG A 19 -5.53 -0.96 16.81
C ARG A 19 -5.21 0.27 17.67
N ARG A 20 -4.25 0.15 18.58
CA ARG A 20 -3.80 1.26 19.43
C ARG A 20 -3.13 2.36 18.62
N ALA A 21 -2.28 2.00 17.65
CA ALA A 21 -1.62 2.96 16.78
C ALA A 21 -2.65 3.76 15.94
N PHE A 22 -3.63 3.09 15.35
CA PHE A 22 -4.71 3.77 14.61
C PHE A 22 -5.61 4.63 15.50
N SER A 23 -5.89 4.19 16.72
CA SER A 23 -6.63 5.00 17.71
C SER A 23 -5.88 6.30 18.02
N LYS A 24 -4.55 6.25 18.13
CA LYS A 24 -3.71 7.44 18.31
C LYS A 24 -3.75 8.36 17.09
N VAL A 25 -3.70 7.81 15.87
CA VAL A 25 -3.83 8.60 14.62
C VAL A 25 -5.16 9.36 14.59
N ARG A 26 -6.26 8.70 14.98
CA ARG A 26 -7.58 9.35 15.08
C ARG A 26 -7.60 10.46 16.14
N GLU A 27 -7.01 10.23 17.31
CA GLU A 27 -6.88 11.26 18.35
C GLU A 27 -6.11 12.48 17.81
N LEU A 28 -5.02 12.25 17.08
CA LEU A 28 -4.21 13.32 16.48
C LEU A 28 -4.97 14.11 15.42
N ALA A 29 -5.79 13.45 14.60
CA ALA A 29 -6.65 14.13 13.63
C ALA A 29 -7.68 15.06 14.31
N ASN A 30 -8.24 14.63 15.46
CA ASN A 30 -9.13 15.48 16.24
C ASN A 30 -8.40 16.69 16.85
N LEU A 31 -7.16 16.51 17.31
CA LEU A 31 -6.33 17.61 17.82
C LEU A 31 -5.92 18.58 16.70
N GLU A 32 -5.65 18.08 15.50
CA GLU A 32 -5.36 18.89 14.31
C GLU A 32 -6.56 19.79 13.97
N LYS A 33 -7.78 19.25 13.97
CA LYS A 33 -8.99 20.05 13.77
C LYS A 33 -9.15 21.17 14.81
N LYS A 34 -8.90 20.88 16.09
CA LYS A 34 -8.94 21.90 17.16
C LYS A 34 -7.87 22.98 16.96
N TYR A 35 -6.69 22.61 16.47
CA TYR A 35 -5.63 23.56 16.13
C TYR A 35 -6.04 24.47 14.97
N GLU A 36 -6.66 23.92 13.92
CA GLU A 36 -7.21 24.69 12.79
C GLU A 36 -8.29 25.69 13.24
N GLU A 37 -9.20 25.27 14.12
CA GLU A 37 -10.21 26.16 14.71
C GLU A 37 -9.55 27.32 15.49
N SER A 38 -8.48 27.04 16.24
CA SER A 38 -7.70 28.07 16.94
C SER A 38 -6.99 29.02 15.98
N LEU A 39 -6.46 28.54 14.85
CA LEU A 39 -5.86 29.38 13.80
C LEU A 39 -6.90 30.33 13.20
N VAL A 40 -8.10 29.84 12.88
CA VAL A 40 -9.20 30.66 12.37
C VAL A 40 -9.60 31.72 13.40
N SER A 41 -9.63 31.38 14.69
CA SER A 41 -9.89 32.36 15.76
C SER A 41 -8.82 33.46 15.82
N THR A 42 -7.53 33.10 15.71
CA THR A 42 -6.44 34.07 15.64
C THR A 42 -6.55 34.97 14.41
N GLN A 43 -6.90 34.42 13.24
CA GLN A 43 -7.11 35.20 12.03
C GLN A 43 -8.25 36.22 12.19
N LYS A 44 -9.34 35.84 12.87
CA LYS A 44 -10.44 36.76 13.19
C LYS A 44 -10.00 37.90 14.10
N LEU A 45 -9.20 37.62 15.12
CA LEU A 45 -8.63 38.64 16.01
C LEU A 45 -7.72 39.62 15.25
N VAL A 46 -6.90 39.12 14.32
CA VAL A 46 -6.06 39.98 13.45
C VAL A 46 -6.94 40.87 12.57
N PHE A 47 -8.03 40.35 12.03
CA PHE A 47 -8.97 41.14 11.24
C PHE A 47 -9.64 42.24 12.07
N GLN A 48 -10.10 41.92 13.28
CA GLN A 48 -10.71 42.88 14.21
C GLN A 48 -9.74 44.01 14.58
N LEU A 49 -8.46 43.71 14.81
CA LEU A 49 -7.44 44.71 15.12
C LEU A 49 -7.35 45.81 14.03
N LYS A 50 -7.61 45.48 12.76
CA LYS A 50 -7.59 46.45 11.65
C LYS A 50 -8.67 47.52 11.77
N SER A 51 -9.80 47.21 12.42
CA SER A 51 -10.93 48.13 12.60
C SER A 51 -10.88 48.93 13.90
N VAL A 52 -9.94 48.65 14.80
CA VAL A 52 -9.81 49.40 16.05
C VAL A 52 -9.18 50.76 15.75
N GLU A 53 -9.76 51.84 16.27
CA GLU A 53 -9.21 53.20 16.11
C GLU A 53 -8.31 53.58 17.29
N SER A 54 -8.76 53.29 18.52
CA SER A 54 -8.08 53.61 19.77
C SER A 54 -6.75 52.89 19.94
N THR A 55 -5.69 53.65 20.24
CA THR A 55 -4.34 53.12 20.49
C THR A 55 -4.29 52.19 21.70
N ALA A 56 -4.97 52.55 22.80
CA ALA A 56 -5.00 51.73 24.02
C ALA A 56 -5.71 50.37 23.79
N GLU A 57 -6.76 50.36 22.97
CA GLU A 57 -7.45 49.13 22.60
C GLU A 57 -6.61 48.26 21.68
N LYS A 58 -5.88 48.87 20.72
CA LYS A 58 -4.91 48.15 19.86
C LYS A 58 -3.85 47.45 20.67
N GLU A 59 -3.28 48.11 21.68
CA GLU A 59 -2.25 47.52 22.55
C GLU A 59 -2.77 46.27 23.27
N LYS A 60 -4.01 46.32 23.80
CA LYS A 60 -4.66 45.16 24.42
C LYS A 60 -4.88 44.01 23.43
N PHE A 61 -5.36 44.31 22.22
CA PHE A 61 -5.52 43.31 21.17
C PHE A 61 -4.19 42.69 20.73
N ILE A 62 -3.12 43.50 20.62
CA ILE A 62 -1.77 43.02 20.27
C ILE A 62 -1.25 42.06 21.33
N LEU A 63 -1.44 42.36 22.63
CA LEU A 63 -1.07 41.46 23.71
C LEU A 63 -1.83 40.13 23.62
N GLN A 64 -3.15 40.18 23.44
CA GLN A 64 -3.98 38.98 23.27
C GLN A 64 -3.55 38.15 22.05
N LEU A 65 -3.23 38.80 20.93
CA LEU A 65 -2.73 38.13 19.72
C LEU A 65 -1.38 37.46 19.95
N LYS A 66 -0.45 38.13 20.64
CA LYS A 66 0.85 37.53 20.98
C LYS A 66 0.68 36.27 21.81
N GLU A 67 -0.17 36.30 22.84
CA GLU A 67 -0.47 35.13 23.66
C GLU A 67 -1.14 34.01 22.88
N GLN A 68 -2.08 34.33 21.98
CA GLN A 68 -2.75 33.33 21.15
C GLN A 68 -1.78 32.69 20.14
N ILE A 69 -0.93 33.48 19.49
CA ILE A 69 0.09 33.00 18.55
C ILE A 69 1.09 32.09 19.27
N GLN A 70 1.54 32.49 20.47
CA GLN A 70 2.45 31.68 21.27
C GLN A 70 1.82 30.34 21.67
N ARG A 71 0.54 30.34 22.09
CA ARG A 71 -0.20 29.10 22.38
C ARG A 71 -0.33 28.21 21.15
N ASN A 72 -0.70 28.77 20.00
CA ASN A 72 -0.80 28.02 18.74
C ASN A 72 0.55 27.41 18.34
N HIS A 73 1.64 28.16 18.49
CA HIS A 73 2.98 27.66 18.18
C HIS A 73 3.35 26.45 19.05
N LEU A 74 3.13 26.52 20.36
CA LEU A 74 3.38 25.39 21.28
C LEU A 74 2.49 24.19 20.95
N GLN A 75 1.22 24.41 20.62
CA GLN A 75 0.29 23.35 20.24
C GLN A 75 0.72 22.66 18.93
N LEU A 76 1.21 23.43 17.94
CA LEU A 76 1.72 22.89 16.68
C LEU A 76 2.96 21.99 16.90
N LEU A 77 3.91 22.44 17.71
CA LEU A 77 5.10 21.66 18.05
C LEU A 77 4.74 20.35 18.76
N ALA A 78 3.80 20.40 19.72
CA ALA A 78 3.31 19.22 20.41
C ALA A 78 2.61 18.24 19.44
N LEU A 79 1.75 18.75 18.55
CA LEU A 79 1.06 17.94 17.55
C LEU A 79 2.06 17.25 16.61
N HIS A 80 3.06 17.96 16.12
CA HIS A 80 4.09 17.37 15.25
C HIS A 80 4.91 16.30 15.99
N ARG A 81 5.31 16.54 17.23
CA ARG A 81 6.02 15.56 18.04
C ARG A 81 5.23 14.27 18.19
N GLU A 82 3.94 14.39 18.53
CA GLU A 82 3.07 13.22 18.70
C GLU A 82 2.79 12.50 17.37
N ARG A 83 2.68 13.24 16.24
CA ARG A 83 2.57 12.63 14.90
C ARG A 83 3.79 11.80 14.56
N ILE A 84 4.99 12.34 14.80
CA ILE A 84 6.24 11.61 14.56
C ILE A 84 6.27 10.34 15.41
N ALA A 85 6.00 10.44 16.71
CA ALA A 85 5.97 9.30 17.61
C ALA A 85 4.94 8.22 17.17
N ALA A 86 3.77 8.63 16.70
CA ALA A 86 2.77 7.69 16.19
C ALA A 86 3.24 6.97 14.91
N LEU A 87 3.88 7.70 13.99
CA LEU A 87 4.45 7.11 12.76
C LEU A 87 5.59 6.12 13.07
N GLU A 88 6.45 6.46 14.03
CA GLU A 88 7.52 5.56 14.49
C GLU A 88 6.96 4.25 15.06
N ILE A 89 5.89 4.31 15.86
CA ILE A 89 5.23 3.11 16.39
C ILE A 89 4.63 2.27 15.26
N ILE A 90 3.95 2.91 14.30
CA ILE A 90 3.37 2.21 13.14
C ILE A 90 4.48 1.52 12.34
N GLN A 91 5.58 2.23 12.09
CA GLN A 91 6.74 1.68 11.38
C GLN A 91 7.35 0.49 12.13
N GLN A 92 7.53 0.59 13.46
CA GLN A 92 8.03 -0.52 14.28
C GLN A 92 7.12 -1.74 14.20
N ASN A 93 5.80 -1.55 14.21
CA ASN A 93 4.84 -2.64 14.05
C ASN A 93 5.01 -3.32 12.70
N TYR A 94 5.06 -2.55 11.59
CA TYR A 94 5.28 -3.12 10.25
C TYR A 94 6.59 -3.92 10.16
N GLN A 95 7.69 -3.36 10.66
CA GLN A 95 8.99 -4.03 10.64
C GLN A 95 8.95 -5.34 11.43
N LYS A 96 8.31 -5.34 12.61
CA LYS A 96 8.12 -6.55 13.42
C LYS A 96 7.33 -7.62 12.67
N TYR A 97 6.23 -7.26 12.00
CA TYR A 97 5.41 -8.25 11.29
C TYR A 97 6.10 -8.81 10.06
N ILE A 98 6.80 -7.97 9.29
CA ILE A 98 7.60 -8.43 8.14
C ILE A 98 8.64 -9.44 8.62
N ALA A 99 9.43 -9.09 9.63
CA ALA A 99 10.45 -10.00 10.17
C ALA A 99 9.85 -11.31 10.70
N THR A 100 8.66 -11.27 11.29
CA THR A 100 7.96 -12.47 11.78
C THR A 100 7.55 -13.36 10.60
N LEU A 101 6.94 -12.77 9.57
CA LEU A 101 6.51 -13.49 8.37
C LEU A 101 7.70 -14.09 7.60
N ASP A 102 8.82 -13.39 7.52
CA ASP A 102 10.04 -13.88 6.86
C ASP A 102 10.56 -15.14 7.59
N ILE A 103 10.63 -15.10 8.93
CA ILE A 103 11.06 -16.25 9.75
C ILE A 103 10.09 -17.43 9.60
N GLU A 104 8.78 -17.17 9.64
CA GLU A 104 7.76 -18.22 9.50
C GLU A 104 7.77 -18.83 8.09
N GLY A 105 7.97 -18.01 7.05
CA GLY A 105 8.13 -18.45 5.68
C GLY A 105 9.37 -19.34 5.49
N GLU A 106 10.52 -18.95 6.05
CA GLU A 106 11.74 -19.76 6.01
C GLU A 106 11.56 -21.11 6.70
N LYS A 107 10.91 -21.13 7.89
CA LYS A 107 10.61 -22.37 8.61
C LYS A 107 9.73 -23.29 7.78
N PHE A 108 8.67 -22.75 7.19
CA PHE A 108 7.75 -23.52 6.35
C PHE A 108 8.47 -24.10 5.12
N LEU A 109 9.33 -23.31 4.46
CA LEU A 109 10.15 -23.79 3.34
C LEU A 109 11.11 -24.91 3.76
N GLU A 110 11.68 -24.83 4.96
CA GLU A 110 12.57 -25.86 5.49
C GLU A 110 11.81 -27.16 5.83
N GLU A 111 10.61 -27.05 6.40
CA GLU A 111 9.71 -28.18 6.62
C GLU A 111 9.35 -28.89 5.30
N LEU A 112 9.05 -28.13 4.24
CA LEU A 112 8.76 -28.71 2.92
C LEU A 112 9.95 -29.48 2.32
N LYS A 113 11.19 -29.06 2.54
CA LYS A 113 12.38 -29.78 2.07
C LYS A 113 12.58 -31.13 2.77
N GLN A 114 12.07 -31.27 3.99
CA GLN A 114 12.18 -32.49 4.80
C GLN A 114 11.07 -33.51 4.51
N LEU A 115 10.06 -33.14 3.73
CA LEU A 115 9.01 -34.07 3.33
C LEU A 115 9.59 -35.20 2.47
N PRO A 116 9.19 -36.47 2.72
CA PRO A 116 9.58 -37.59 1.88
C PRO A 116 9.17 -37.32 0.43
N ARG A 117 10.11 -37.46 -0.52
CA ARG A 117 9.74 -37.57 -1.93
C ARG A 117 9.02 -38.91 -2.09
N GLU A 118 7.69 -38.89 -2.09
CA GLU A 118 6.94 -40.00 -2.69
C GLU A 118 7.42 -40.09 -4.13
N GLN A 119 8.22 -41.12 -4.42
CA GLN A 119 8.71 -41.40 -5.76
C GLN A 119 7.49 -41.61 -6.65
N GLU A 120 7.29 -40.72 -7.61
CA GLU A 120 6.40 -40.93 -8.74
C GLU A 120 6.83 -42.19 -9.49
N ASP A 121 6.26 -43.33 -9.10
CA ASP A 121 6.35 -44.59 -9.85
C ASP A 121 5.36 -44.59 -11.03
N ILE A 122 5.24 -43.44 -11.72
CA ILE A 122 4.34 -43.25 -12.87
C ILE A 122 5.14 -43.16 -14.18
N SER A 123 6.47 -42.97 -14.14
CA SER A 123 7.29 -42.81 -15.34
C SER A 123 8.02 -44.10 -15.76
N ARG A 124 7.29 -45.20 -16.00
CA ARG A 124 7.84 -46.39 -16.70
C ARG A 124 6.92 -47.05 -17.74
N LYS A 125 5.74 -46.51 -18.05
CA LYS A 125 4.84 -47.10 -19.07
C LYS A 125 4.56 -46.27 -20.32
N SER A 126 5.10 -45.06 -20.46
CA SER A 126 4.92 -44.26 -21.69
C SER A 126 6.24 -43.92 -22.40
N GLN A 127 7.19 -44.86 -22.43
CA GLN A 127 8.20 -44.88 -23.49
C GLN A 127 7.62 -45.61 -24.71
N ARG A 128 6.65 -44.98 -25.38
CA ARG A 128 6.33 -45.24 -26.79
C ARG A 128 5.91 -43.92 -27.43
N ASP A 129 6.88 -43.34 -28.14
CA ASP A 129 6.71 -42.47 -29.31
C ASP A 129 6.10 -41.06 -29.12
N VAL A 130 6.89 -40.12 -28.61
CA VAL A 130 6.83 -38.71 -29.09
C VAL A 130 8.24 -38.16 -29.23
N LYS A 131 8.66 -37.91 -30.47
CA LYS A 131 9.93 -37.23 -30.81
C LYS A 131 9.70 -35.72 -30.68
N VAL A 132 10.25 -35.10 -29.63
CA VAL A 132 10.34 -33.63 -29.51
C VAL A 132 11.79 -33.24 -29.79
N GLU A 133 12.00 -32.41 -30.80
CA GLU A 133 13.32 -31.85 -31.15
C GLU A 133 13.77 -30.82 -30.11
N PRO A 134 15.07 -30.67 -29.84
CA PRO A 134 15.58 -29.71 -28.87
C PRO A 134 15.46 -28.26 -29.36
N PRO A 135 15.30 -27.26 -28.45
CA PRO A 135 15.24 -25.85 -28.84
C PRO A 135 16.60 -25.36 -29.35
N VAL A 136 16.55 -24.60 -30.44
CA VAL A 136 17.68 -23.98 -31.11
C VAL A 136 18.36 -22.94 -30.21
N MET A 137 19.68 -23.08 -30.05
CA MET A 137 20.55 -22.08 -29.41
C MET A 137 20.86 -20.96 -30.43
N VAL A 138 20.44 -19.72 -30.14
CA VAL A 138 20.86 -18.55 -30.95
C VAL A 138 22.03 -17.85 -30.27
N GLN A 139 23.06 -17.60 -31.07
CA GLN A 139 24.43 -17.25 -30.71
C GLN A 139 24.65 -15.73 -30.53
N LYS A 140 25.77 -15.41 -29.87
CA LYS A 140 26.33 -14.08 -29.56
C LYS A 140 26.59 -13.20 -30.80
N SER A 141 26.58 -11.87 -30.59
CA SER A 141 27.39 -10.93 -31.40
C SER A 141 27.87 -9.69 -30.61
N ASP A 142 29.06 -9.25 -31.00
CA ASP A 142 30.01 -8.33 -30.35
C ASP A 142 29.71 -6.81 -30.34
N LYS A 143 30.31 -6.15 -29.34
CA LYS A 143 30.89 -4.77 -29.28
C LYS A 143 30.00 -3.54 -29.55
N ILE A 144 29.96 -2.61 -28.58
CA ILE A 144 30.17 -1.14 -28.76
C ILE A 144 30.73 -0.54 -27.44
N LYS A 145 31.48 0.57 -27.60
CA LYS A 145 32.62 1.08 -26.81
C LYS A 145 32.25 1.86 -25.53
N LYS A 146 33.20 1.85 -24.59
CA LYS A 146 33.34 2.74 -23.41
C LYS A 146 33.55 4.21 -23.82
N THR A 147 32.80 5.13 -23.21
CA THR A 147 33.17 6.54 -23.01
C THR A 147 32.78 7.00 -21.60
N LYS A 148 33.64 7.79 -20.96
CA LYS A 148 33.58 8.26 -19.56
C LYS A 148 32.89 9.63 -19.44
N ARG A 149 31.98 9.82 -18.46
CA ARG A 149 32.03 10.78 -17.32
C ARG A 149 30.65 11.00 -16.66
N PRO A 150 30.59 11.49 -15.40
CA PRO A 150 29.49 11.26 -14.46
C PRO A 150 28.48 12.41 -14.43
N LEU A 151 27.25 12.14 -13.98
CA LEU A 151 26.47 12.88 -12.97
C LEU A 151 25.06 12.25 -12.82
N GLN A 152 24.49 12.43 -11.62
CA GLN A 152 23.30 11.83 -11.02
C GLN A 152 21.99 11.97 -11.83
N ASP A 153 21.14 10.94 -11.84
CA ASP A 153 19.82 10.94 -11.14
C ASP A 153 19.04 9.63 -11.43
N GLU A 154 18.27 9.22 -10.43
CA GLU A 154 17.01 8.45 -10.47
C GLU A 154 16.75 7.27 -11.45
N GLN A 155 16.40 6.13 -10.81
CA GLN A 155 15.34 5.17 -11.20
C GLN A 155 15.62 3.97 -12.15
N VAL A 156 14.89 2.88 -11.85
CA VAL A 156 14.41 1.74 -12.67
C VAL A 156 15.47 0.77 -13.23
N GLU A 157 15.40 -0.57 -13.24
CA GLU A 157 14.65 -1.70 -12.68
C GLU A 157 15.46 -2.94 -13.14
N ASP A 158 15.35 -4.08 -12.44
CA ASP A 158 15.11 -5.35 -13.14
C ASP A 158 14.42 -6.33 -12.18
N ALA A 159 13.13 -6.08 -11.93
CA ALA A 159 12.22 -7.10 -11.47
C ALA A 159 11.16 -7.23 -12.56
N GLN A 160 11.30 -8.21 -13.44
CA GLN A 160 10.29 -8.55 -14.43
C GLN A 160 8.99 -8.89 -13.70
N GLN A 161 8.11 -7.89 -13.53
CA GLN A 161 6.82 -8.05 -12.87
C GLN A 161 5.96 -8.97 -13.73
N HIS A 162 5.45 -10.05 -13.14
CA HIS A 162 4.54 -10.97 -13.82
C HIS A 162 3.28 -10.22 -14.29
N THR A 163 2.91 -10.40 -15.56
CA THR A 163 1.75 -9.75 -16.16
C THR A 163 0.50 -10.62 -16.00
N TYR A 164 -0.63 -9.98 -15.71
CA TYR A 164 -1.93 -10.63 -15.52
C TYR A 164 -2.97 -9.94 -16.43
N CYS A 165 -4.19 -10.48 -16.43
CA CYS A 165 -5.35 -9.96 -17.17
C CYS A 165 -5.16 -9.98 -18.70
N ILE A 166 -6.27 -9.80 -19.43
CA ILE A 166 -6.25 -9.67 -20.90
C ILE A 166 -5.47 -8.45 -21.40
N CYS A 167 -5.21 -7.47 -20.53
CA CYS A 167 -4.42 -6.28 -20.86
C CYS A 167 -2.91 -6.49 -20.73
N GLN A 168 -2.45 -7.67 -20.25
CA GLN A 168 -1.03 -8.00 -20.06
C GLN A 168 -0.27 -6.95 -19.23
N GLN A 169 -0.94 -6.38 -18.22
CA GLN A 169 -0.34 -5.43 -17.30
C GLN A 169 -0.07 -6.11 -15.95
N PRO A 170 0.82 -5.58 -15.11
CA PRO A 170 1.01 -6.05 -13.75
C PRO A 170 -0.30 -6.02 -12.94
N SER A 171 -0.31 -6.71 -11.79
CA SER A 171 -1.42 -6.61 -10.85
C SER A 171 -1.55 -5.18 -10.30
N TYR A 172 -2.75 -4.59 -10.41
CA TYR A 172 -3.05 -3.29 -9.83
C TYR A 172 -4.54 -3.21 -9.46
N GLY A 173 -4.86 -2.45 -8.41
CA GLY A 173 -6.25 -2.29 -7.95
C GLY A 173 -6.93 -3.61 -7.57
N THR A 174 -8.27 -3.65 -7.68
CA THR A 174 -9.07 -4.84 -7.36
C THR A 174 -9.12 -5.81 -8.54
N MET A 175 -8.87 -7.10 -8.26
CA MET A 175 -8.86 -8.15 -9.26
C MET A 175 -9.84 -9.28 -8.91
N VAL A 176 -10.30 -10.01 -9.92
CA VAL A 176 -11.17 -11.18 -9.79
C VAL A 176 -10.49 -12.41 -10.40
N ALA A 177 -10.63 -13.55 -9.73
CA ALA A 177 -10.13 -14.84 -10.20
C ALA A 177 -11.20 -15.58 -11.02
N CYS A 178 -10.79 -16.25 -12.10
CA CYS A 178 -11.66 -17.11 -12.90
C CYS A 178 -11.79 -18.50 -12.27
N ASP A 179 -13.01 -18.99 -12.04
CA ASP A 179 -13.27 -20.31 -11.44
C ASP A 179 -13.03 -21.50 -12.38
N SER A 180 -12.58 -21.26 -13.62
CA SER A 180 -12.23 -22.34 -14.55
C SER A 180 -10.85 -22.90 -14.22
N LYS A 181 -10.78 -24.20 -13.89
CA LYS A 181 -9.53 -24.90 -13.56
C LYS A 181 -8.48 -24.90 -14.66
N ASN A 182 -8.88 -24.60 -15.90
CA ASN A 182 -7.99 -24.58 -17.08
C ASN A 182 -7.83 -23.14 -17.63
N CYS A 183 -8.06 -22.11 -16.81
CA CYS A 183 -7.85 -20.73 -17.25
C CYS A 183 -6.35 -20.42 -17.31
N GLN A 184 -5.85 -19.92 -18.45
CA GLN A 184 -4.42 -19.61 -18.60
C GLN A 184 -3.97 -18.31 -17.92
N ILE A 185 -4.90 -17.39 -17.66
CA ILE A 185 -4.60 -16.04 -17.14
C ILE A 185 -4.98 -15.93 -15.66
N GLU A 186 -6.02 -16.66 -15.25
CA GLU A 186 -6.55 -16.78 -13.88
C GLU A 186 -7.07 -15.48 -13.23
N TRP A 187 -6.39 -14.35 -13.39
CA TRP A 187 -6.66 -13.08 -12.71
C TRP A 187 -6.93 -11.93 -13.67
N PHE A 188 -7.96 -11.13 -13.36
CA PHE A 188 -8.42 -10.04 -14.22
C PHE A 188 -8.76 -8.79 -13.42
N HIS A 189 -8.46 -7.60 -13.94
CA HIS A 189 -8.93 -6.33 -13.36
C HIS A 189 -10.43 -6.19 -13.58
N LEU A 190 -11.18 -5.75 -12.56
CA LEU A 190 -12.64 -5.61 -12.65
C LEU A 190 -13.08 -4.78 -13.87
N VAL A 191 -12.42 -3.64 -14.10
CA VAL A 191 -12.71 -2.73 -15.22
C VAL A 191 -12.46 -3.41 -16.58
N CYS A 192 -11.38 -4.20 -16.70
CA CYS A 192 -11.05 -4.91 -17.94
C CYS A 192 -12.09 -5.97 -18.30
N VAL A 193 -12.85 -6.47 -17.33
CA VAL A 193 -13.90 -7.48 -17.53
C VAL A 193 -15.31 -6.95 -17.28
N GLY A 194 -15.47 -5.63 -17.17
CA GLY A 194 -16.77 -4.94 -17.05
C GLY A 194 -17.48 -5.18 -15.73
N LEU A 195 -16.77 -5.48 -14.66
CA LEU A 195 -17.31 -5.56 -13.30
C LEU A 195 -17.12 -4.23 -12.58
N SER A 196 -18.14 -3.81 -11.84
CA SER A 196 -18.06 -2.65 -10.93
C SER A 196 -17.58 -3.05 -9.54
N ASP A 197 -17.94 -4.25 -9.08
CA ASP A 197 -17.59 -4.80 -7.78
C ASP A 197 -17.17 -6.27 -7.90
N VAL A 198 -16.46 -6.77 -6.87
CA VAL A 198 -16.10 -8.19 -6.77
C VAL A 198 -17.39 -9.01 -6.63
N PRO A 199 -17.56 -10.10 -7.39
CA PRO A 199 -18.70 -11.00 -7.22
C PRO A 199 -18.77 -11.54 -5.79
N ASP A 200 -19.99 -11.79 -5.28
CA ASP A 200 -20.20 -12.41 -3.96
C ASP A 200 -19.46 -13.76 -3.92
N GLU A 201 -18.80 -14.08 -2.81
CA GLU A 201 -17.98 -15.29 -2.63
C GLU A 201 -18.76 -16.59 -2.88
N LYS A 202 -20.09 -16.53 -2.79
CA LYS A 202 -21.00 -17.65 -3.08
C LYS A 202 -21.28 -17.84 -4.58
N THR A 203 -20.87 -16.88 -5.42
CA THR A 203 -21.15 -16.87 -6.86
C THR A 203 -19.91 -17.17 -7.66
N LYS A 204 -19.97 -18.20 -8.51
CA LYS A 204 -18.87 -18.53 -9.40
C LYS A 204 -18.77 -17.53 -10.55
N TRP A 205 -17.59 -16.99 -10.77
CA TRP A 205 -17.30 -16.06 -11.85
C TRP A 205 -16.30 -16.65 -12.86
N PHE A 206 -16.61 -16.46 -14.14
CA PHE A 206 -15.77 -16.92 -15.24
C PHE A 206 -15.37 -15.73 -16.12
N CYS A 207 -14.15 -15.73 -16.65
CA CYS A 207 -13.67 -14.70 -17.57
C CYS A 207 -14.32 -14.82 -18.97
N PRO A 208 -14.24 -13.80 -19.83
CA PRO A 208 -14.84 -13.83 -21.17
C PRO A 208 -14.42 -15.05 -22.01
N ASN A 209 -13.16 -15.47 -21.90
CA ASN A 209 -12.64 -16.63 -22.61
C ASN A 209 -13.23 -17.95 -22.08
N CYS A 210 -13.46 -18.07 -20.77
CA CYS A 210 -14.03 -19.28 -20.17
C CYS A 210 -15.57 -19.33 -20.25
N ARG A 211 -16.24 -18.18 -20.37
CA ARG A 211 -17.69 -18.11 -20.62
C ARG A 211 -18.08 -18.61 -22.01
N SER A 212 -17.20 -18.40 -22.99
CA SER A 212 -17.44 -18.73 -24.40
C SER A 212 -17.23 -20.22 -24.74
N THR A 213 -16.53 -20.95 -23.85
CA THR A 213 -16.11 -22.35 -24.05
C THR A 213 -16.98 -23.31 -23.23
N ARG A 214 -18.25 -22.97 -23.02
CA ARG A 214 -19.19 -23.71 -22.19
C ARG A 214 -20.35 -24.30 -22.98
#